data_AF-A0A382KGG8-F1
#
_entry.id   AF-A0A382KGG8-F1
#
_cell.length_a   1.000
_cell.length_b   1.000
_cell.length_c   1.000
_cell.angle_alpha   90.00
_cell.angle_beta   90.00
_cell.angle_gamma   90.00
#
_symmetry.space_group_name_H-M   'P 1'
#
loop_
_entity.id
_entity.type
_entity.pdbx_description
1 polymer ?
#
loop_
_entity_poly.entity_id
_entity_poly.type
_entity_poly.pdbx_seq_one_letter_code
_entity_poly.pdbx_strand_id
1 'polypeptide(L)'
;MSYKLNKSDGSLLVDLVDGQLDTTTTDISLIGKNYSGFGEALNENLIKMLENFSKSSAPSNPLIGQLWYDTATQRVKVYDGVGFRTSGAPAVQAQQPSNLVAGDIWIDSDNNQLYFYDGTDLELAGPLYTKGQGKSGFDIVTLIDTFNNSHVVMKYFIAGTIVGVWSNTDFQPATGFTISGITGEIKKGFTPVSLDDFRYRGIADQASALRDNFGNVKSAAQFLPADADSTTTGSLTIQNSGGLTIGLAQNNILKVVGTSFVTENQLSNHDWKVRVRKPTGFIDALVVDTSEEHFGIFKSDPQHALHVGGDMKVEGDFIVGGTSLFVETTNLRVQDKNIELAITSDSTVLDNAGVDGGGIILKANQASLNVDKEWVWKNNA
;
A
#
# COMPACT_ATOMS: atom_id res chain seq x y z
N MET A 1 55.55 71.55 -32.60
CA MET A 1 55.88 70.14 -32.86
C MET A 1 54.87 69.30 -32.11
N SER A 2 54.01 68.56 -32.82
CA SER A 2 53.02 67.71 -32.17
C SER A 2 53.67 66.55 -31.40
N TYR A 3 52.93 65.95 -30.47
CA TYR A 3 53.37 64.76 -29.75
C TYR A 3 52.30 63.66 -29.79
N LYS A 4 52.75 62.41 -29.81
CA LYS A 4 51.89 61.23 -29.97
C LYS A 4 51.43 60.71 -28.61
N LEU A 5 50.12 60.50 -28.48
CA LEU A 5 49.50 59.81 -27.36
C LEU A 5 49.10 58.41 -27.81
N ASN A 6 49.51 57.39 -27.06
CA ASN A 6 49.15 56.00 -27.34
C ASN A 6 48.14 55.49 -26.30
N LYS A 7 47.28 54.56 -26.73
CA LYS A 7 46.41 53.80 -25.83
C LYS A 7 47.22 52.75 -25.07
N SER A 8 46.60 52.17 -24.04
CA SER A 8 47.21 51.11 -23.23
C SER A 8 47.60 49.85 -24.03
N ASP A 9 46.95 49.60 -25.17
CA ASP A 9 47.28 48.51 -26.09
C ASP A 9 48.45 48.83 -27.05
N GLY A 10 49.03 50.03 -26.94
CA GLY A 10 50.13 50.51 -27.78
C GLY A 10 49.72 51.15 -29.11
N SER A 11 48.42 51.15 -29.46
CA SER A 11 47.93 51.83 -30.66
C SER A 11 47.96 53.36 -30.50
N LEU A 12 48.17 54.08 -31.60
CA LEU A 12 48.15 55.54 -31.59
C LEU A 12 46.71 56.03 -31.34
N LEU A 13 46.52 56.87 -30.32
CA LEU A 13 45.26 57.54 -30.03
C LEU A 13 45.11 58.79 -30.90
N VAL A 14 46.08 59.72 -30.81
CA VAL A 14 46.10 60.97 -31.57
C VAL A 14 47.52 61.55 -31.62
N ASP A 15 47.81 62.31 -32.67
CA ASP A 15 49.00 63.17 -32.78
C ASP A 15 48.59 64.61 -32.43
N LEU A 16 48.91 65.05 -31.22
CA LEU A 16 48.37 66.27 -30.64
C LEU A 16 49.23 67.50 -30.94
N VAL A 17 48.63 68.51 -31.57
CA VAL A 17 49.31 69.73 -32.00
C VAL A 17 49.54 70.70 -30.83
N ASP A 18 50.67 71.41 -30.86
CA ASP A 18 51.01 72.44 -29.85
C ASP A 18 49.98 73.58 -29.82
N GLY A 19 49.73 74.10 -28.61
CA GLY A 19 48.87 75.26 -28.36
C GLY A 19 47.37 75.00 -28.52
N GLN A 20 46.95 73.78 -28.83
CA GLN A 20 45.55 73.39 -29.03
C GLN A 20 45.03 72.51 -27.88
N LEU A 21 43.72 72.55 -27.67
CA LEU A 21 43.01 71.62 -26.79
C LEU A 21 42.13 70.72 -27.67
N ASP A 22 42.31 69.41 -27.56
CA ASP A 22 41.46 68.45 -28.27
C ASP A 22 40.38 67.91 -27.34
N THR A 23 39.13 68.19 -27.67
CA THR A 23 37.92 67.78 -26.94
C THR A 23 37.08 66.78 -27.74
N THR A 24 37.60 66.29 -28.86
CA THR A 24 36.86 65.48 -29.83
C THR A 24 37.32 64.03 -29.87
N THR A 25 38.59 63.75 -29.58
CA THR A 25 39.14 62.40 -29.63
C THR A 25 38.67 61.51 -28.48
N THR A 26 38.47 62.08 -27.28
CA THR A 26 38.07 61.35 -26.06
C THR A 26 37.12 62.17 -25.19
N ASP A 27 36.51 61.56 -24.17
CA ASP A 27 35.66 62.29 -23.19
C ASP A 27 36.45 63.14 -22.17
N ILE A 28 37.78 63.03 -22.15
CA ILE A 28 38.69 63.99 -21.50
C ILE A 28 39.29 64.93 -22.53
N SER A 29 39.67 66.13 -22.09
CA SER A 29 40.35 67.12 -22.93
C SER A 29 41.84 66.81 -23.01
N LEU A 30 42.37 66.53 -24.21
CA LEU A 30 43.80 66.28 -24.42
C LEU A 30 44.53 67.61 -24.65
N ILE A 31 45.57 67.88 -23.85
CA ILE A 31 46.16 69.22 -23.74
C ILE A 31 47.46 69.33 -24.54
N GLY A 32 47.46 70.15 -25.60
CA GLY A 32 48.65 70.43 -26.41
C GLY A 32 49.73 71.17 -25.61
N LYS A 33 51.00 70.98 -25.98
CA LYS A 33 52.10 71.68 -25.34
C LYS A 33 51.91 73.20 -25.51
N ASN A 34 52.16 73.98 -24.45
CA ASN A 34 51.98 75.43 -24.41
C ASN A 34 50.51 75.93 -24.52
N TYR A 35 49.51 75.09 -24.26
CA TYR A 35 48.12 75.55 -24.12
C TYR A 35 47.94 76.41 -22.87
N SER A 36 47.40 77.63 -23.02
CA SER A 36 47.27 78.61 -21.93
C SER A 36 46.28 78.19 -20.84
N GLY A 37 45.25 77.40 -21.17
CA GLY A 37 44.25 76.88 -20.24
C GLY A 37 44.58 75.54 -19.59
N PHE A 38 45.87 75.14 -19.56
CA PHE A 38 46.30 73.81 -19.11
C PHE A 38 45.76 73.43 -17.71
N GLY A 39 45.87 74.34 -16.73
CA GLY A 39 45.52 74.04 -15.34
C GLY A 39 44.04 73.74 -15.14
N GLU A 40 43.17 74.49 -15.83
CA GLU A 40 41.72 74.29 -15.79
C GLU A 40 41.34 72.95 -16.45
N ALA A 41 41.81 72.72 -17.68
CA ALA A 41 41.51 71.49 -18.42
C ALA A 41 42.00 70.23 -17.68
N LEU A 42 43.16 70.29 -17.02
CA LEU A 42 43.67 69.17 -16.23
C LEU A 42 42.78 68.88 -15.02
N ASN A 43 42.41 69.89 -14.24
CA ASN A 43 41.58 69.71 -13.05
C ASN A 43 40.18 69.19 -13.40
N GLU A 44 39.57 69.69 -14.47
CA GLU A 44 38.28 69.18 -14.95
C GLU A 44 38.35 67.71 -15.38
N ASN A 45 39.43 67.30 -16.05
CA ASN A 45 39.63 65.89 -16.40
C ASN A 45 39.73 65.00 -15.16
N LEU A 46 40.46 65.44 -14.13
CA LEU A 46 40.57 64.71 -12.87
C LEU A 46 39.21 64.57 -12.16
N ILE A 47 38.41 65.65 -12.15
CA ILE A 47 37.05 65.63 -11.59
C ILE A 47 36.17 64.64 -12.37
N LYS A 48 36.16 64.73 -13.70
CA LYS A 48 35.40 63.79 -14.56
C LYS A 48 35.79 62.33 -14.28
N MET A 49 37.08 62.05 -14.16
CA MET A 49 37.56 60.69 -13.84
C MET A 49 37.17 60.25 -12.43
N LEU A 50 37.27 61.12 -11.43
CA LEU A 50 36.88 60.83 -10.04
C LEU A 50 35.38 60.52 -9.92
N GLU A 51 34.56 61.23 -10.68
CA GLU A 51 33.11 61.04 -10.74
C GLU A 51 32.70 59.91 -11.69
N ASN A 52 33.65 59.23 -12.33
CA ASN A 52 33.40 58.24 -13.38
C ASN A 52 32.46 58.80 -14.48
N PHE A 53 32.75 60.00 -14.97
CA PHE A 53 32.00 60.69 -16.03
C PHE A 53 30.49 60.79 -15.73
N SER A 54 30.12 61.07 -14.48
CA SER A 54 28.73 61.10 -14.00
C SER A 54 27.84 62.04 -14.83
N LYS A 55 26.86 61.47 -15.54
CA LYS A 55 25.83 62.22 -16.29
C LYS A 55 24.66 61.30 -16.70
N SER A 56 23.54 61.90 -17.10
CA SER A 56 22.33 61.17 -17.50
C SER A 56 22.36 60.62 -18.93
N SER A 57 23.31 61.08 -19.76
CA SER A 57 23.52 60.61 -21.14
C SER A 57 24.88 59.95 -21.28
N ALA A 58 25.02 58.94 -22.15
CA ALA A 58 26.29 58.24 -22.32
C ALA A 58 27.42 59.19 -22.81
N PRO A 59 28.67 59.02 -22.34
CA PRO A 59 29.86 59.64 -22.93
C PRO A 59 29.94 59.41 -24.45
N SER A 60 30.38 60.42 -25.20
CA SER A 60 30.24 60.46 -26.66
C SER A 60 31.44 59.90 -27.41
N ASN A 61 32.63 60.00 -26.80
CA ASN A 61 33.87 59.47 -27.37
C ASN A 61 34.58 58.54 -26.35
N PRO A 62 33.91 57.46 -25.92
CA PRO A 62 34.44 56.60 -24.88
C PRO A 62 35.59 55.72 -25.39
N LEU A 63 36.56 55.47 -24.52
CA LEU A 63 37.56 54.44 -24.76
C LEU A 63 37.12 53.10 -24.15
N ILE A 64 37.55 51.98 -24.74
CA ILE A 64 37.28 50.64 -24.21
C ILE A 64 37.78 50.56 -22.75
N GLY A 65 36.90 50.14 -21.85
CA GLY A 65 37.15 50.08 -20.40
C GLY A 65 36.77 51.34 -19.63
N GLN A 66 36.31 52.41 -20.28
CA GLN A 66 35.88 53.62 -19.60
C GLN A 66 34.66 53.36 -18.71
N LEU A 67 34.72 53.86 -17.48
CA LEU A 67 33.63 53.82 -16.52
C LEU A 67 32.71 55.02 -16.69
N TRP A 68 31.41 54.79 -16.56
CA TRP A 68 30.37 55.81 -16.58
C TRP A 68 29.38 55.59 -15.44
N TYR A 69 29.20 56.56 -14.56
CA TYR A 69 28.08 56.56 -13.61
C TYR A 69 26.85 57.19 -14.27
N ASP A 70 25.89 56.34 -14.66
CA ASP A 70 24.63 56.78 -15.24
C ASP A 70 23.69 57.28 -14.14
N THR A 71 23.52 58.59 -14.06
CA THR A 71 22.67 59.21 -13.02
C THR A 71 21.18 58.95 -13.22
N ALA A 72 20.73 58.53 -14.41
CA ALA A 72 19.34 58.17 -14.67
C ALA A 72 19.01 56.79 -14.09
N THR A 73 19.94 55.84 -14.16
CA THR A 73 19.75 54.46 -13.65
C THR A 73 20.46 54.19 -12.32
N GLN A 74 21.27 55.13 -11.84
CA GLN A 74 22.08 55.03 -10.62
C GLN A 74 23.04 53.82 -10.63
N ARG A 75 23.63 53.53 -11.78
CA ARG A 75 24.53 52.38 -11.98
C ARG A 75 25.84 52.79 -12.64
N VAL A 76 26.92 52.14 -12.23
CA VAL A 76 28.21 52.18 -12.95
C VAL A 76 28.10 51.28 -14.18
N LYS A 77 28.52 51.79 -15.32
CA LYS A 77 28.59 51.10 -16.61
C LYS A 77 30.03 51.13 -17.14
N VAL A 78 30.41 50.14 -17.93
CA VAL A 78 31.72 50.04 -18.57
C VAL A 78 31.53 49.99 -20.09
N TYR A 79 32.32 50.75 -20.84
CA TYR A 79 32.31 50.70 -22.30
C TYR A 79 33.07 49.48 -22.82
N ASP A 80 32.42 48.61 -23.59
CA ASP A 80 32.99 47.35 -24.10
C ASP A 80 33.59 47.46 -25.52
N GLY A 81 33.54 48.65 -26.14
CA GLY A 81 33.94 48.88 -27.54
C GLY A 81 32.78 48.94 -28.53
N VAL A 82 31.57 48.56 -28.10
CA VAL A 82 30.32 48.71 -28.86
C VAL A 82 29.39 49.67 -28.11
N GLY A 83 29.25 49.52 -26.80
CA GLY A 83 28.35 50.32 -25.97
C GLY A 83 28.68 50.21 -24.47
N PHE A 84 27.99 51.01 -23.66
CA PHE A 84 28.09 50.94 -22.21
C PHE A 84 27.21 49.82 -21.64
N ARG A 85 27.81 48.88 -20.90
CA ARG A 85 27.09 47.81 -20.18
C ARG A 85 27.14 48.03 -18.67
N THR A 86 26.08 47.67 -17.97
CA THR A 86 26.04 47.76 -16.50
C THR A 86 27.08 46.83 -15.87
N SER A 87 27.89 47.38 -14.98
CA SER A 87 28.91 46.62 -14.25
C SER A 87 28.26 45.89 -13.06
N GLY A 88 28.22 44.56 -13.10
CA GLY A 88 27.98 43.72 -11.92
C GLY A 88 26.54 43.66 -11.38
N ALA A 89 25.53 44.03 -12.17
CA ALA A 89 24.12 43.81 -11.81
C ALA A 89 23.50 42.72 -12.69
N PRO A 90 22.67 41.83 -12.12
CA PRO A 90 21.88 40.92 -12.93
C PRO A 90 21.03 41.68 -13.94
N ALA A 91 20.93 41.16 -15.17
CA ALA A 91 19.95 41.66 -16.11
C ALA A 91 18.54 41.34 -15.57
N VAL A 92 17.63 42.32 -15.48
CA VAL A 92 16.24 42.10 -15.02
C VAL A 92 15.31 42.50 -16.15
N GLN A 93 14.77 41.52 -16.87
CA GLN A 93 13.87 41.73 -18.01
C GLN A 93 13.16 40.43 -18.37
N ALA A 94 12.01 40.55 -19.04
CA ALA A 94 11.19 39.40 -19.46
C ALA A 94 11.86 38.55 -20.54
N GLN A 95 12.62 39.17 -21.45
CA GLN A 95 13.29 38.46 -22.54
C GLN A 95 14.74 38.16 -22.18
N GLN A 96 15.19 36.95 -22.51
CA GLN A 96 16.58 36.55 -22.33
C GLN A 96 17.53 37.54 -23.02
N PRO A 97 18.59 38.03 -22.34
CA PRO A 97 19.63 38.83 -22.96
C PRO A 97 20.35 38.04 -24.07
N SER A 98 20.58 38.67 -25.23
CA SER A 98 21.21 38.02 -26.39
C SER A 98 22.74 37.98 -26.34
N ASN A 99 23.36 38.68 -25.38
CA ASN A 99 24.79 38.95 -25.31
C ASN A 99 25.39 38.58 -23.94
N LEU A 100 24.97 37.43 -23.39
CA LEU A 100 25.47 36.89 -22.13
C LEU A 100 26.94 36.49 -22.22
N VAL A 101 27.69 36.75 -21.15
CA VAL A 101 29.09 36.35 -20.95
C VAL A 101 29.17 35.49 -19.70
N ALA A 102 30.14 34.55 -19.65
CA ALA A 102 30.31 33.64 -18.51
C ALA A 102 30.32 34.41 -17.17
N GLY A 103 29.48 33.98 -16.23
CA GLY A 103 29.28 34.64 -14.94
C GLY A 103 28.12 35.64 -14.91
N ASP A 104 27.47 35.92 -16.05
CA ASP A 104 26.29 36.77 -16.08
C ASP A 104 25.12 36.09 -15.35
N ILE A 105 24.36 36.92 -14.65
CA ILE A 105 23.14 36.54 -13.95
C ILE A 105 21.97 37.25 -14.63
N TRP A 106 20.90 36.52 -14.90
CA TRP A 106 19.67 37.08 -15.46
C TRP A 106 18.48 36.71 -14.59
N ILE A 107 17.60 37.68 -14.35
CA ILE A 107 16.33 37.52 -13.67
C ILE A 107 15.23 37.73 -14.71
N ASP A 108 14.53 36.65 -15.04
CA ASP A 108 13.30 36.69 -15.80
C ASP A 108 12.20 37.28 -14.92
N SER A 109 11.81 38.52 -15.22
CA SER A 109 10.81 39.26 -14.44
C SER A 109 9.37 38.76 -14.65
N ASP A 110 9.09 38.09 -15.77
CA ASP A 110 7.75 37.58 -16.08
C ASP A 110 7.52 36.24 -15.37
N ASN A 111 8.51 35.35 -15.43
CA ASN A 111 8.45 34.03 -14.79
C ASN A 111 8.96 34.03 -13.35
N ASN A 112 9.58 35.11 -12.89
CA ASN A 112 10.21 35.25 -11.57
C ASN A 112 11.25 34.16 -11.30
N GLN A 113 12.17 33.99 -12.26
CA GLN A 113 13.21 32.96 -12.25
C GLN A 113 14.60 33.57 -12.41
N LEU A 114 15.56 33.03 -11.66
CA LEU A 114 16.97 33.40 -11.69
C LEU A 114 17.75 32.39 -12.53
N TYR A 115 18.55 32.90 -13.45
CA TYR A 115 19.44 32.15 -14.31
C TYR A 115 20.88 32.64 -14.17
N PHE A 116 21.83 31.77 -14.43
CA PHE A 116 23.24 32.12 -14.59
C PHE A 116 23.79 31.49 -15.87
N TYR A 117 24.73 32.19 -16.49
CA TYR A 117 25.37 31.73 -17.72
C TYR A 117 26.78 31.22 -17.41
N ASP A 118 27.07 29.97 -17.73
CA ASP A 118 28.37 29.34 -17.42
C ASP A 118 29.45 29.61 -18.48
N GLY A 119 29.08 30.28 -19.57
CA GLY A 119 29.92 30.54 -20.74
C GLY A 119 29.49 29.78 -21.98
N THR A 120 28.72 28.71 -21.81
CA THR A 120 28.17 27.86 -22.86
C THR A 120 26.65 27.82 -22.82
N ASP A 121 26.08 27.56 -21.66
CA ASP A 121 24.66 27.34 -21.45
C ASP A 121 24.12 28.28 -20.36
N LEU A 122 22.83 28.63 -20.51
CA LEU A 122 22.09 29.39 -19.52
C LEU A 122 21.33 28.40 -18.62
N GLU A 123 21.74 28.31 -17.36
CA GLU A 123 21.15 27.38 -16.40
C GLU A 123 20.20 28.08 -15.42
N LEU A 124 19.12 27.39 -15.04
CA LEU A 124 18.15 27.87 -14.05
C LEU A 124 18.69 27.66 -12.63
N ALA A 125 18.92 28.74 -11.88
CA ALA A 125 19.22 28.68 -10.45
C ALA A 125 17.96 28.46 -9.60
N GLY A 126 16.82 29.03 -10.03
CA GLY A 126 15.51 28.77 -9.43
C GLY A 126 14.62 30.02 -9.31
N PRO A 127 13.38 29.86 -8.83
CA PRO A 127 12.71 28.60 -8.47
C PRO A 127 12.50 27.66 -9.68
N LEU A 128 12.34 26.36 -9.41
CA LEU A 128 12.09 25.30 -10.42
C LEU A 128 10.72 25.40 -11.12
N TYR A 129 9.91 26.38 -10.73
CA TYR A 129 8.58 26.65 -11.27
C TYR A 129 8.51 28.12 -11.68
N THR A 130 7.72 28.40 -12.71
CA THR A 130 7.42 29.79 -13.11
C THR A 130 6.36 30.40 -12.20
N LYS A 131 6.27 31.73 -12.21
CA LYS A 131 5.18 32.49 -11.57
C LYS A 131 3.80 32.00 -12.00
N GLY A 132 3.63 31.68 -13.29
CA GLY A 132 2.36 31.19 -13.84
C GLY A 132 2.02 29.76 -13.41
N GLN A 133 3.02 28.90 -13.23
CA GLN A 133 2.83 27.52 -12.73
C GLN A 133 2.44 27.50 -11.25
N GLY A 134 2.85 28.51 -10.47
CA GLY A 134 2.68 28.54 -9.03
C GLY A 134 3.63 27.57 -8.30
N LYS A 135 3.74 27.74 -6.97
CA LYS A 135 4.67 26.96 -6.14
C LYS A 135 4.42 25.46 -6.31
N SER A 136 5.43 24.75 -6.79
CA SER A 136 5.35 23.31 -7.05
C SER A 136 6.63 22.62 -6.58
N GLY A 137 6.51 21.42 -6.03
CA GLY A 137 7.63 20.68 -5.44
C GLY A 137 7.67 20.75 -3.91
N PHE A 138 8.86 20.52 -3.34
CA PHE A 138 9.05 20.45 -1.90
C PHE A 138 9.37 21.81 -1.30
N ASP A 139 8.77 22.05 -0.14
CA ASP A 139 9.01 23.21 0.70
C ASP A 139 9.32 22.74 2.12
N ILE A 140 10.53 23.05 2.58
CA ILE A 140 11.02 22.61 3.89
C ILE A 140 10.58 23.64 4.92
N VAL A 141 9.82 23.20 5.92
CA VAL A 141 9.34 24.06 7.00
C VAL A 141 9.45 23.37 8.35
N THR A 142 9.57 24.16 9.42
CA THR A 142 9.51 23.67 10.79
C THR A 142 8.10 23.84 11.34
N LEU A 143 7.52 22.78 11.86
CA LEU A 143 6.25 22.78 12.58
C LEU A 143 6.50 22.52 14.06
N ILE A 144 5.61 23.04 14.91
CA ILE A 144 5.67 22.81 16.34
C ILE A 144 4.53 21.86 16.73
N ASP A 145 4.82 20.85 17.53
CA ASP A 145 3.82 19.91 18.06
C ASP A 145 3.09 20.46 19.30
N THR A 146 2.06 19.75 19.76
CA THR A 146 1.30 20.11 20.97
C THR A 146 2.11 20.13 22.27
N PHE A 147 3.31 19.56 22.27
CA PHE A 147 4.26 19.56 23.39
C PHE A 147 5.37 20.61 23.22
N ASN A 148 5.25 21.49 22.23
CA ASN A 148 6.19 22.56 21.90
C ASN A 148 7.56 22.08 21.38
N ASN A 149 7.65 20.86 20.82
CA ASN A 149 8.84 20.40 20.11
C ASN A 149 8.78 20.77 18.62
N SER A 150 9.95 21.09 18.06
CA SER A 150 10.09 21.42 16.63
C SER A 150 10.33 20.18 15.79
N HIS A 151 9.56 20.03 14.72
CA HIS A 151 9.68 18.97 13.70
C HIS A 151 9.90 19.59 12.33
N VAL A 152 10.95 19.17 11.63
CA VAL A 152 11.19 19.59 10.24
C VAL A 152 10.40 18.68 9.31
N VAL A 153 9.57 19.27 8.47
CA VAL A 153 8.75 18.54 7.49
C VAL A 153 8.97 19.08 6.08
N MET A 154 8.69 18.23 5.09
CA MET A 154 8.66 18.64 3.68
C MET A 154 7.22 18.72 3.22
N LYS A 155 6.71 19.93 3.02
CA LYS A 155 5.41 20.16 2.38
C LYS A 155 5.55 19.92 0.89
N TYR A 156 4.60 19.20 0.31
CA TYR A 156 4.57 18.94 -1.12
C TYR A 156 3.45 19.74 -1.77
N PHE A 157 3.81 20.63 -2.70
CA PHE A 157 2.90 21.52 -3.40
C PHE A 157 2.78 21.15 -4.88
N ILE A 158 1.57 21.35 -5.43
CA ILE A 158 1.29 21.31 -6.87
C ILE A 158 0.47 22.57 -7.20
N ALA A 159 0.99 23.42 -8.08
CA ALA A 159 0.35 24.66 -8.52
C ALA A 159 -0.17 25.56 -7.37
N GLY A 160 0.61 25.68 -6.29
CA GLY A 160 0.28 26.48 -5.11
C GLY A 160 -0.63 25.79 -4.09
N THR A 161 -1.16 24.60 -4.37
CA THR A 161 -1.97 23.82 -3.44
C THR A 161 -1.14 22.74 -2.78
N ILE A 162 -1.28 22.57 -1.46
CA ILE A 162 -0.61 21.50 -0.73
C ILE A 162 -1.34 20.18 -0.97
N VAL A 163 -0.59 19.12 -1.30
CA VAL A 163 -1.16 17.79 -1.57
C VAL A 163 -0.77 16.75 -0.52
N GLY A 164 0.27 17.04 0.26
CA GLY A 164 0.69 16.17 1.36
C GLY A 164 2.00 16.64 1.98
N VAL A 165 2.44 15.90 2.99
CA VAL A 165 3.54 16.29 3.87
C VAL A 165 4.38 15.08 4.22
N TRP A 166 5.69 15.23 4.20
CA TRP A 166 6.63 14.21 4.65
C TRP A 166 7.19 14.56 6.03
N SER A 167 7.24 13.55 6.91
CA SER A 167 7.81 13.66 8.25
C SER A 167 8.71 12.45 8.56
N ASN A 168 9.70 12.64 9.43
CA ASN A 168 10.53 11.54 9.97
C ASN A 168 10.01 10.98 11.30
N THR A 169 9.02 11.64 11.91
CA THR A 169 8.38 11.31 13.19
C THR A 169 6.86 11.39 13.08
N ASP A 170 6.18 10.67 13.97
CA ASP A 170 4.75 10.83 14.23
C ASP A 170 4.56 11.99 15.22
N PHE A 171 3.74 12.99 14.89
CA PHE A 171 3.43 14.10 15.81
C PHE A 171 2.10 14.80 15.49
N GLN A 172 1.50 15.39 16.51
CA GLN A 172 0.30 16.21 16.39
C GLN A 172 0.70 17.70 16.30
N PRO A 173 0.45 18.41 15.18
CA PRO A 173 0.76 19.84 15.09
C PRO A 173 -0.03 20.67 16.12
N ALA A 174 0.64 21.67 16.73
CA ALA A 174 -0.01 22.64 17.60
C ALA A 174 -0.95 23.57 16.83
N THR A 175 -1.90 24.18 17.55
CA THR A 175 -2.80 25.21 17.00
C THR A 175 -2.00 26.36 16.40
N GLY A 176 -2.20 26.65 15.11
CA GLY A 176 -1.44 27.64 14.33
C GLY A 176 -0.32 27.06 13.47
N PHE A 177 0.11 25.81 13.75
CA PHE A 177 1.06 25.04 12.94
C PHE A 177 0.38 23.89 12.17
N THR A 178 -0.94 23.85 12.19
CA THR A 178 -1.73 22.89 11.42
C THR A 178 -1.56 23.13 9.93
N ILE A 179 -1.72 22.08 9.15
CA ILE A 179 -1.60 22.12 7.70
C ILE A 179 -3.00 22.05 7.13
N SER A 180 -3.34 23.01 6.28
CA SER A 180 -4.66 23.05 5.65
C SER A 180 -4.97 21.73 4.94
N GLY A 181 -6.11 21.14 5.29
CA GLY A 181 -6.58 19.87 4.74
C GLY A 181 -6.06 18.61 5.44
N ILE A 182 -5.07 18.68 6.34
CA ILE A 182 -4.68 17.56 7.21
C ILE A 182 -5.25 17.79 8.61
N THR A 183 -6.15 16.91 9.03
CA THR A 183 -6.71 16.91 10.39
C THR A 183 -6.07 15.80 11.22
N GLY A 184 -5.50 16.14 12.38
CA GLY A 184 -4.92 15.16 13.28
C GLY A 184 -3.41 15.02 13.14
N GLU A 185 -2.94 13.79 13.33
CA GLU A 185 -1.52 13.48 13.47
C GLU A 185 -0.84 13.39 12.10
N ILE A 186 0.33 14.00 11.97
CA ILE A 186 1.22 13.78 10.84
C ILE A 186 2.02 12.53 11.13
N LYS A 187 1.91 11.53 10.25
CA LYS A 187 2.62 10.27 10.36
C LYS A 187 4.00 10.35 9.73
N LYS A 188 4.93 9.56 10.26
CA LYS A 188 6.23 9.29 9.66
C LYS A 188 6.03 8.71 8.26
N GLY A 189 6.82 9.20 7.30
CA GLY A 189 6.60 8.95 5.88
C GLY A 189 5.77 10.07 5.27
N PHE A 190 4.80 9.72 4.42
CA PHE A 190 3.95 10.68 3.70
C PHE A 190 2.53 10.67 4.23
N THR A 191 2.03 11.85 4.63
CA THR A 191 0.64 12.09 4.98
C THR A 191 -0.02 12.93 3.88
N PRO A 192 -0.91 12.36 3.03
CA PRO A 192 -1.63 13.12 2.02
C PRO A 192 -2.69 14.03 2.65
N VAL A 193 -3.05 15.10 1.94
CA VAL A 193 -4.14 16.00 2.33
C VAL A 193 -5.51 15.34 2.16
N SER A 194 -5.71 14.55 1.09
CA SER A 194 -6.93 13.76 0.87
C SER A 194 -6.56 12.28 0.85
N LEU A 195 -7.04 11.51 1.83
CA LEU A 195 -6.86 10.05 1.85
C LEU A 195 -7.72 9.37 0.77
N ASP A 196 -8.87 9.94 0.45
CA ASP A 196 -9.84 9.35 -0.48
C ASP A 196 -9.45 9.56 -1.94
N ASP A 197 -8.81 10.68 -2.30
CA ASP A 197 -8.54 11.02 -3.71
C ASP A 197 -7.06 10.97 -4.10
N PHE A 198 -6.13 11.06 -3.14
CA PHE A 198 -4.71 11.03 -3.48
C PHE A 198 -4.33 9.63 -3.97
N ARG A 199 -3.73 9.55 -5.17
CA ARG A 199 -3.34 8.29 -5.82
C ARG A 199 -1.98 8.44 -6.49
N TYR A 200 -1.08 7.50 -6.22
CA TYR A 200 0.10 7.28 -7.05
C TYR A 200 -0.33 6.47 -8.29
N ARG A 201 -0.57 7.14 -9.42
CA ARG A 201 -0.99 6.48 -10.67
C ARG A 201 0.24 6.03 -11.47
N GLY A 202 0.34 4.73 -11.71
CA GLY A 202 1.43 4.06 -12.42
C GLY A 202 1.42 2.58 -12.05
N ILE A 203 2.10 1.73 -12.84
CA ILE A 203 2.30 0.34 -12.44
C ILE A 203 3.44 0.33 -11.43
N ALA A 204 3.12 0.40 -10.14
CA ALA A 204 3.99 -0.12 -9.11
C ALA A 204 3.73 -1.64 -9.10
N ASP A 205 4.67 -2.42 -9.63
CA ASP A 205 4.55 -3.88 -9.85
C ASP A 205 4.16 -4.68 -8.58
N GLN A 206 4.14 -4.03 -7.41
CA GLN A 206 3.85 -4.59 -6.08
C GLN A 206 2.66 -3.94 -5.35
N ALA A 207 1.97 -2.93 -5.91
CA ALA A 207 0.87 -2.24 -5.20
C ALA A 207 -0.54 -2.80 -5.53
N SER A 208 -0.66 -3.62 -6.57
CA SER A 208 -1.95 -4.18 -7.05
C SER A 208 -1.99 -5.71 -7.11
N ALA A 209 -0.87 -6.37 -6.78
CA ALA A 209 -0.72 -7.81 -6.77
C ALA A 209 0.44 -8.22 -5.86
N LEU A 210 0.36 -9.42 -5.28
CA LEU A 210 1.47 -10.04 -4.57
C LEU A 210 2.30 -10.85 -5.56
N ARG A 211 3.62 -10.64 -5.59
CA ARG A 211 4.54 -11.45 -6.39
C ARG A 211 5.09 -12.58 -5.53
N ASP A 212 5.01 -13.82 -6.00
CA ASP A 212 5.65 -14.94 -5.32
C ASP A 212 7.19 -14.96 -5.55
N ASN A 213 7.90 -15.83 -4.84
CA ASN A 213 9.35 -15.99 -4.95
C ASN A 213 9.83 -16.48 -6.33
N PHE A 214 8.91 -16.90 -7.21
CA PHE A 214 9.20 -17.33 -8.58
C PHE A 214 8.82 -16.26 -9.62
N GLY A 215 8.34 -15.09 -9.17
CA GLY A 215 7.99 -13.98 -10.03
C GLY A 215 6.58 -14.05 -10.62
N ASN A 216 5.72 -14.95 -10.17
CA ASN A 216 4.33 -14.97 -10.61
C ASN A 216 3.54 -13.88 -9.88
N VAL A 217 2.77 -13.12 -10.64
CA VAL A 217 1.94 -12.03 -10.11
C VAL A 217 0.57 -12.60 -9.73
N LYS A 218 0.18 -12.41 -8.46
CA LYS A 218 -1.13 -12.81 -7.93
C LYS A 218 -2.02 -11.62 -7.63
N SER A 219 -3.11 -11.47 -8.39
CA SER A 219 -4.09 -10.40 -8.17
C SER A 219 -5.05 -10.74 -7.02
N ALA A 220 -5.80 -9.74 -6.53
CA ALA A 220 -6.83 -9.93 -5.51
C ALA A 220 -7.85 -11.05 -5.87
N ALA A 221 -8.14 -11.24 -7.17
CA ALA A 221 -9.05 -12.27 -7.66
C ALA A 221 -8.55 -13.72 -7.47
N GLN A 222 -7.29 -13.92 -7.07
CA GLN A 222 -6.70 -15.23 -6.82
C GLN A 222 -6.71 -15.61 -5.32
N PHE A 223 -7.30 -14.77 -4.47
CA PHE A 223 -7.49 -15.03 -3.05
C PHE A 223 -8.97 -15.27 -2.75
N LEU A 224 -9.25 -16.15 -1.79
CA LEU A 224 -10.59 -16.26 -1.20
C LEU A 224 -10.74 -15.10 -0.18
N PRO A 225 -11.70 -14.17 -0.37
CA PRO A 225 -11.96 -13.09 0.58
C PRO A 225 -12.52 -13.65 1.89
N ALA A 226 -12.31 -12.91 2.99
CA ALA A 226 -12.75 -13.31 4.32
C ALA A 226 -14.18 -12.85 4.66
N ASP A 227 -14.74 -11.92 3.88
CA ASP A 227 -15.96 -11.16 4.16
C ASP A 227 -17.01 -11.24 3.03
N ALA A 228 -16.77 -12.03 1.99
CA ALA A 228 -17.65 -12.19 0.84
C ALA A 228 -17.65 -13.62 0.29
N ASP A 229 -18.72 -13.96 -0.42
CA ASP A 229 -18.82 -15.25 -1.11
C ASP A 229 -17.79 -15.34 -2.24
N SER A 230 -17.16 -16.51 -2.38
CA SER A 230 -16.17 -16.75 -3.44
C SER A 230 -16.05 -18.22 -3.82
N THR A 231 -15.38 -18.49 -4.93
CA THR A 231 -15.24 -19.84 -5.51
C THR A 231 -13.80 -20.09 -5.96
N THR A 232 -13.36 -21.35 -5.88
CA THR A 232 -12.11 -21.82 -6.48
C THR A 232 -12.43 -22.74 -7.66
N THR A 233 -11.73 -22.56 -8.78
CA THR A 233 -11.81 -23.46 -9.95
C THR A 233 -10.77 -24.58 -9.90
N GLY A 234 -9.71 -24.41 -9.11
CA GLY A 234 -8.66 -25.41 -8.88
C GLY A 234 -8.91 -26.28 -7.65
N SER A 235 -8.09 -27.32 -7.49
CA SER A 235 -8.09 -28.19 -6.30
C SER A 235 -7.55 -27.48 -5.07
N LEU A 236 -8.21 -27.64 -3.92
CA LEU A 236 -7.70 -27.21 -2.62
C LEU A 236 -6.93 -28.35 -1.97
N THR A 237 -5.63 -28.16 -1.69
CA THR A 237 -4.80 -29.11 -0.93
C THR A 237 -4.41 -28.49 0.41
N ILE A 238 -4.76 -29.16 1.51
CA ILE A 238 -4.41 -28.74 2.88
C ILE A 238 -3.31 -29.67 3.39
N GLN A 239 -2.06 -29.20 3.37
CA GLN A 239 -0.89 -29.99 3.78
C GLN A 239 -0.54 -29.76 5.25
N ASN A 240 -1.50 -30.02 6.14
CA ASN A 240 -1.29 -30.00 7.58
C ASN A 240 -2.27 -30.96 8.26
N SER A 241 -1.95 -31.40 9.48
CA SER A 241 -2.84 -32.28 10.27
C SER A 241 -4.03 -31.55 10.90
N GLY A 242 -4.06 -30.20 10.86
CA GLY A 242 -5.16 -29.38 11.39
C GLY A 242 -6.40 -29.39 10.48
N GLY A 243 -6.23 -29.61 9.18
CA GLY A 243 -7.34 -29.85 8.25
C GLY A 243 -8.18 -28.60 7.91
N LEU A 244 -9.45 -28.83 7.60
CA LEU A 244 -10.45 -27.79 7.26
C LEU A 244 -11.49 -27.66 8.37
N THR A 245 -11.68 -26.44 8.87
CA THR A 245 -12.72 -26.12 9.85
C THR A 245 -13.88 -25.39 9.19
N ILE A 246 -15.11 -25.82 9.48
CA ILE A 246 -16.35 -25.30 8.88
C ILE A 246 -17.31 -24.87 9.99
N GLY A 247 -17.82 -23.64 9.88
CA GLY A 247 -18.80 -23.05 10.80
C GLY A 247 -18.22 -22.03 11.77
N LEU A 248 -19.07 -21.14 12.27
CA LEU A 248 -18.76 -20.24 13.38
C LEU A 248 -18.37 -21.09 14.60
N ALA A 249 -17.47 -20.61 15.47
CA ALA A 249 -17.00 -21.35 16.67
C ALA A 249 -16.32 -22.71 16.42
N GLN A 250 -15.83 -22.97 15.20
CA GLN A 250 -15.08 -24.18 14.85
C GLN A 250 -15.90 -25.48 14.90
N ASN A 251 -17.19 -25.42 14.58
CA ASN A 251 -18.15 -26.51 14.79
C ASN A 251 -17.74 -27.86 14.19
N ASN A 252 -17.28 -27.92 12.94
CA ASN A 252 -16.95 -29.18 12.28
C ASN A 252 -15.54 -29.13 11.68
N ILE A 253 -14.73 -30.16 11.91
CA ILE A 253 -13.36 -30.26 11.40
C ILE A 253 -13.19 -31.53 10.58
N LEU A 254 -12.61 -31.39 9.38
CA LEU A 254 -12.14 -32.48 8.54
C LEU A 254 -10.61 -32.53 8.62
N LYS A 255 -10.05 -33.53 9.29
CA LYS A 255 -8.60 -33.59 9.56
C LYS A 255 -8.03 -35.01 9.53
N VAL A 256 -6.71 -35.10 9.68
CA VAL A 256 -5.99 -36.38 9.82
C VAL A 256 -5.47 -36.50 11.25
N VAL A 257 -5.84 -37.58 11.93
CA VAL A 257 -5.35 -37.91 13.27
C VAL A 257 -4.60 -39.25 13.19
N GLY A 258 -3.29 -39.20 13.38
CA GLY A 258 -2.42 -40.36 13.14
C GLY A 258 -2.51 -40.80 11.68
N THR A 259 -3.05 -42.01 11.44
CA THR A 259 -3.25 -42.59 10.11
C THR A 259 -4.70 -42.51 9.61
N SER A 260 -5.61 -41.92 10.39
CA SER A 260 -7.06 -41.93 10.10
C SER A 260 -7.56 -40.56 9.66
N PHE A 261 -8.46 -40.55 8.68
CA PHE A 261 -9.26 -39.37 8.33
C PHE A 261 -10.45 -39.26 9.29
N VAL A 262 -10.66 -38.07 9.84
CA VAL A 262 -11.68 -37.81 10.87
C VAL A 262 -12.57 -36.66 10.43
N THR A 263 -13.88 -36.88 10.53
CA THR A 263 -14.92 -35.85 10.56
C THR A 263 -15.34 -35.67 12.01
N GLU A 264 -15.04 -34.52 12.61
CA GLU A 264 -15.22 -34.28 14.04
C GLU A 264 -16.10 -33.07 14.31
N ASN A 265 -17.07 -33.23 15.21
CA ASN A 265 -17.80 -32.12 15.80
C ASN A 265 -17.07 -31.69 17.07
N GLN A 266 -16.67 -30.41 17.17
CA GLN A 266 -15.94 -29.89 18.33
C GLN A 266 -16.87 -29.41 19.46
N LEU A 267 -18.16 -29.24 19.19
CA LEU A 267 -19.11 -28.79 20.19
C LEU A 267 -19.76 -29.99 20.90
N SER A 268 -19.78 -29.94 22.24
CA SER A 268 -20.49 -30.92 23.05
C SER A 268 -21.99 -30.93 22.71
N ASN A 269 -22.58 -32.13 22.71
CA ASN A 269 -24.02 -32.37 22.49
C ASN A 269 -24.55 -31.79 21.16
N HIS A 270 -23.72 -31.75 20.12
CA HIS A 270 -24.17 -31.40 18.78
C HIS A 270 -24.16 -32.63 17.88
N ASP A 271 -25.31 -32.93 17.31
CA ASP A 271 -25.47 -34.10 16.44
C ASP A 271 -24.67 -33.98 15.15
N TRP A 272 -24.22 -35.12 14.64
CA TRP A 272 -23.64 -35.22 13.32
C TRP A 272 -24.63 -35.92 12.38
N LYS A 273 -24.87 -35.32 11.20
CA LYS A 273 -25.88 -35.81 10.26
C LYS A 273 -25.38 -35.81 8.83
N VAL A 274 -25.67 -36.87 8.10
CA VAL A 274 -25.55 -36.92 6.63
C VAL A 274 -26.93 -36.76 6.04
N ARG A 275 -27.15 -35.67 5.28
CA ARG A 275 -28.44 -35.38 4.66
C ARG A 275 -28.40 -35.67 3.17
N VAL A 276 -29.46 -36.30 2.67
CA VAL A 276 -29.64 -36.57 1.24
C VAL A 276 -30.91 -35.88 0.75
N ARG A 277 -30.91 -35.46 -0.52
CA ARG A 277 -32.06 -34.79 -1.13
C ARG A 277 -32.97 -35.80 -1.83
N LYS A 278 -34.25 -35.79 -1.46
CA LYS A 278 -35.37 -36.40 -2.19
C LYS A 278 -36.12 -35.32 -2.98
N PRO A 279 -36.93 -35.69 -3.99
CA PRO A 279 -37.81 -34.73 -4.68
C PRO A 279 -38.70 -33.92 -3.72
N THR A 280 -39.06 -34.51 -2.57
CA THR A 280 -39.91 -33.92 -1.54
C THR A 280 -39.16 -33.08 -0.50
N GLY A 281 -37.82 -33.01 -0.56
CA GLY A 281 -37.00 -32.25 0.39
C GLY A 281 -35.77 -33.02 0.88
N PHE A 282 -35.09 -32.47 1.89
CA PHE A 282 -33.94 -33.13 2.51
C PHE A 282 -34.39 -34.08 3.62
N ILE A 283 -33.74 -35.23 3.71
CA ILE A 283 -33.91 -36.18 4.81
C ILE A 283 -32.56 -36.52 5.43
N ASP A 284 -32.58 -36.90 6.70
CA ASP A 284 -31.38 -37.32 7.42
C ASP A 284 -31.17 -38.83 7.16
N ALA A 285 -30.12 -39.16 6.41
CA ALA A 285 -29.78 -40.52 6.04
C ALA A 285 -29.02 -41.22 7.18
N LEU A 286 -28.02 -40.55 7.74
CA LEU A 286 -27.28 -41.00 8.91
C LEU A 286 -27.39 -39.93 9.99
N VAL A 287 -27.64 -40.34 11.23
CA VAL A 287 -27.73 -39.46 12.40
C VAL A 287 -26.91 -40.07 13.52
N VAL A 288 -25.97 -39.30 14.06
CA VAL A 288 -25.31 -39.58 15.33
C VAL A 288 -25.86 -38.57 16.32
N ASP A 289 -26.72 -39.05 17.23
CA ASP A 289 -27.17 -38.29 18.38
C ASP A 289 -26.10 -38.38 19.46
N THR A 290 -25.45 -37.25 19.71
CA THR A 290 -24.33 -37.20 20.66
C THR A 290 -24.77 -37.09 22.11
N SER A 291 -26.03 -36.75 22.35
CA SER A 291 -26.58 -36.60 23.71
C SER A 291 -27.03 -37.93 24.30
N GLU A 292 -27.55 -38.83 23.46
CA GLU A 292 -28.04 -40.16 23.85
C GLU A 292 -27.14 -41.31 23.38
N GLU A 293 -26.04 -41.02 22.67
CA GLU A 293 -25.13 -42.02 22.08
C GLU A 293 -25.84 -42.96 21.08
N HIS A 294 -26.80 -42.44 20.33
CA HIS A 294 -27.61 -43.20 19.38
C HIS A 294 -27.18 -43.00 17.92
N PHE A 295 -27.23 -44.07 17.13
CA PHE A 295 -27.01 -44.04 15.69
C PHE A 295 -28.27 -44.40 14.91
N GLY A 296 -28.76 -43.46 14.10
CA GLY A 296 -29.93 -43.60 13.25
C GLY A 296 -29.57 -43.81 11.78
N ILE A 297 -30.20 -44.79 11.13
CA ILE A 297 -30.18 -44.96 9.67
C ILE A 297 -31.58 -44.66 9.14
N PHE A 298 -31.73 -43.61 8.35
CA PHE A 298 -33.03 -43.08 7.89
C PHE A 298 -34.03 -42.80 9.03
N LYS A 299 -33.52 -42.56 10.23
CA LYS A 299 -34.29 -42.19 11.43
C LYS A 299 -33.71 -40.91 12.01
N SER A 300 -34.50 -39.83 11.99
CA SER A 300 -34.07 -38.50 12.42
C SER A 300 -33.95 -38.34 13.95
N ASP A 301 -34.60 -39.23 14.69
CA ASP A 301 -34.71 -39.26 16.15
C ASP A 301 -34.57 -40.72 16.61
N PRO A 302 -33.36 -41.27 16.64
CA PRO A 302 -33.11 -42.64 17.08
C PRO A 302 -33.39 -42.77 18.59
N GLN A 303 -33.98 -43.90 18.99
CA GLN A 303 -34.46 -44.14 20.37
C GLN A 303 -33.73 -45.35 21.00
N HIS A 304 -32.73 -45.85 20.29
CA HIS A 304 -31.91 -47.01 20.62
C HIS A 304 -30.51 -46.76 20.06
N ALA A 305 -29.49 -47.39 20.66
CA ALA A 305 -28.08 -47.29 20.25
C ALA A 305 -27.89 -47.46 18.73
N LEU A 306 -28.64 -48.38 18.11
CA LEU A 306 -28.82 -48.46 16.67
C LEU A 306 -30.32 -48.48 16.35
N HIS A 307 -30.82 -47.49 15.60
CA HIS A 307 -32.20 -47.42 15.15
C HIS A 307 -32.26 -47.30 13.62
N VAL A 308 -32.71 -48.38 12.96
CA VAL A 308 -32.94 -48.40 11.51
C VAL A 308 -34.39 -48.02 11.21
N GLY A 309 -34.61 -46.86 10.60
CA GLY A 309 -35.91 -46.36 10.15
C GLY A 309 -36.35 -47.02 8.84
N GLY A 310 -36.61 -48.32 8.87
CA GLY A 310 -37.00 -49.11 7.72
C GLY A 310 -36.64 -50.58 7.86
N ASP A 311 -36.63 -51.31 6.75
CA ASP A 311 -36.28 -52.73 6.73
C ASP A 311 -34.77 -52.93 6.87
N MET A 312 -34.38 -53.90 7.70
CA MET A 312 -33.01 -54.41 7.75
C MET A 312 -32.96 -55.75 7.02
N LYS A 313 -32.13 -55.84 5.98
CA LYS A 313 -31.78 -57.10 5.31
C LYS A 313 -30.30 -57.38 5.58
N VAL A 314 -30.01 -58.55 6.14
CA VAL A 314 -28.64 -59.02 6.37
C VAL A 314 -28.32 -60.09 5.33
N GLU A 315 -27.24 -59.90 4.60
CA GLU A 315 -26.67 -60.92 3.72
C GLU A 315 -25.43 -61.49 4.41
N GLY A 316 -25.50 -62.77 4.82
CA GLY A 316 -24.53 -63.40 5.71
C GLY A 316 -25.14 -63.72 7.08
N ASP A 317 -24.27 -64.01 8.06
CA ASP A 317 -24.69 -64.43 9.40
C ASP A 317 -25.11 -63.23 10.24
N PHE A 318 -26.23 -63.37 10.96
CA PHE A 318 -26.67 -62.42 11.98
C PHE A 318 -26.41 -63.01 13.36
N ILE A 319 -25.43 -62.46 14.08
CA ILE A 319 -25.04 -62.91 15.42
C ILE A 319 -25.49 -61.86 16.44
N VAL A 320 -26.31 -62.29 17.41
CA VAL A 320 -26.74 -61.44 18.54
C VAL A 320 -26.05 -61.92 19.80
N GLY A 321 -25.07 -61.15 20.28
CA GLY A 321 -24.44 -61.37 21.57
C GLY A 321 -25.20 -60.62 22.66
N GLY A 322 -25.80 -61.34 23.61
CA GLY A 322 -26.56 -60.74 24.71
C GLY A 322 -27.29 -61.78 25.55
N THR A 323 -28.01 -61.33 26.57
CA THR A 323 -28.81 -62.20 27.45
C THR A 323 -30.20 -62.47 26.89
N SER A 324 -30.75 -61.56 26.08
CA SER A 324 -32.08 -61.67 25.50
C SER A 324 -32.13 -61.20 24.05
N LEU A 325 -33.03 -61.80 23.29
CA LEU A 325 -33.46 -61.36 21.97
C LEU A 325 -34.99 -61.25 21.99
N PHE A 326 -35.51 -60.05 21.74
CA PHE A 326 -36.94 -59.80 21.61
C PHE A 326 -37.29 -59.65 20.14
N VAL A 327 -38.19 -60.49 19.63
CA VAL A 327 -38.67 -60.44 18.24
C VAL A 327 -40.17 -60.19 18.24
N GLU A 328 -40.54 -58.94 17.96
CA GLU A 328 -41.93 -58.52 17.87
C GLU A 328 -42.41 -58.62 16.42
N THR A 329 -42.83 -59.83 16.02
CA THR A 329 -43.35 -60.10 14.67
C THR A 329 -44.66 -60.86 14.74
N THR A 330 -45.54 -60.66 13.76
CA THR A 330 -46.73 -61.50 13.57
C THR A 330 -46.37 -62.88 13.01
N ASN A 331 -45.25 -63.01 12.29
CA ASN A 331 -44.82 -64.26 11.67
C ASN A 331 -43.30 -64.40 11.72
N LEU A 332 -42.80 -65.42 12.42
CA LEU A 332 -41.40 -65.84 12.40
C LEU A 332 -41.25 -67.01 11.43
N ARG A 333 -40.56 -66.78 10.30
CA ARG A 333 -40.27 -67.81 9.30
C ARG A 333 -38.78 -68.13 9.31
N VAL A 334 -38.45 -69.40 9.56
CA VAL A 334 -37.08 -69.93 9.47
C VAL A 334 -37.07 -70.95 8.34
N GLN A 335 -36.22 -70.71 7.33
CA GLN A 335 -36.07 -71.65 6.20
C GLN A 335 -35.10 -72.78 6.51
N ASP A 336 -34.16 -72.53 7.42
CA ASP A 336 -33.12 -73.50 7.77
C ASP A 336 -33.69 -74.77 8.39
N LYS A 337 -32.95 -75.86 8.21
CA LYS A 337 -33.38 -77.20 8.62
C LYS A 337 -33.43 -77.38 10.13
N ASN A 338 -32.62 -76.62 10.87
CA ASN A 338 -32.37 -76.84 12.29
C ASN A 338 -32.50 -75.52 13.07
N ILE A 339 -33.09 -75.61 14.26
CA ILE A 339 -33.02 -74.59 15.31
C ILE A 339 -32.41 -75.30 16.51
N GLU A 340 -31.24 -74.84 16.94
CA GLU A 340 -30.49 -75.44 18.04
C GLU A 340 -30.57 -74.52 19.26
N LEU A 341 -30.89 -75.10 20.42
CA LEU A 341 -31.03 -74.39 21.69
C LEU A 341 -30.07 -75.01 22.72
N ALA A 342 -29.75 -74.24 23.76
CA ALA A 342 -28.89 -74.68 24.88
C ALA A 342 -27.48 -75.13 24.47
N ILE A 343 -26.88 -74.37 23.54
CA ILE A 343 -25.47 -74.45 23.15
C ILE A 343 -24.77 -73.17 23.61
N THR A 344 -23.56 -73.28 24.16
CA THR A 344 -22.77 -72.13 24.61
C THR A 344 -22.09 -71.42 23.44
N SER A 345 -21.55 -70.22 23.68
CA SER A 345 -20.90 -69.40 22.65
C SER A 345 -19.66 -70.03 22.01
N ASP A 346 -19.06 -71.04 22.64
CA ASP A 346 -17.96 -71.85 22.12
C ASP A 346 -18.42 -73.14 21.42
N SER A 347 -19.73 -73.27 21.16
CA SER A 347 -20.38 -74.45 20.58
C SER A 347 -20.38 -75.70 21.48
N THR A 348 -20.11 -75.56 22.79
CA THR A 348 -20.26 -76.68 23.73
C THR A 348 -21.73 -76.98 24.00
N VAL A 349 -22.11 -78.26 23.93
CA VAL A 349 -23.46 -78.73 24.26
C VAL A 349 -23.56 -78.94 25.78
N LEU A 350 -24.61 -78.40 26.39
CA LEU A 350 -24.84 -78.50 27.84
C LEU A 350 -25.29 -79.92 28.25
N ASP A 351 -25.01 -80.30 29.50
CA ASP A 351 -25.49 -81.56 30.08
C ASP A 351 -26.98 -81.49 30.47
N ASN A 352 -27.56 -82.61 30.90
CA ASN A 352 -28.99 -82.69 31.28
C ASN A 352 -29.41 -81.67 32.34
N ALA A 353 -28.49 -81.26 33.22
CA ALA A 353 -28.74 -80.26 34.24
C ALA A 353 -28.69 -78.84 33.66
N GLY A 354 -27.76 -78.56 32.74
CA GLY A 354 -27.62 -77.26 32.08
C GLY A 354 -28.71 -76.93 31.07
N VAL A 355 -29.37 -77.94 30.49
CA VAL A 355 -30.51 -77.74 29.57
C VAL A 355 -31.88 -77.70 30.27
N ASP A 356 -31.95 -77.94 31.59
CA ASP A 356 -33.21 -78.00 32.33
C ASP A 356 -34.01 -76.69 32.27
N GLY A 357 -35.29 -76.79 31.93
CA GLY A 357 -36.16 -75.64 31.70
C GLY A 357 -35.97 -74.93 30.34
N GLY A 358 -35.01 -75.36 29.50
CA GLY A 358 -34.85 -74.86 28.14
C GLY A 358 -35.96 -75.35 27.21
N GLY A 359 -36.49 -74.48 26.35
CA GLY A 359 -37.51 -74.86 25.38
C GLY A 359 -38.32 -73.70 24.80
N ILE A 360 -39.50 -74.02 24.27
CA ILE A 360 -40.43 -73.06 23.65
C ILE A 360 -41.66 -72.93 24.54
N ILE A 361 -42.00 -71.71 24.91
CA ILE A 361 -43.16 -71.40 25.76
C ILE A 361 -44.12 -70.51 24.98
N LEU A 362 -45.34 -70.98 24.79
CA LEU A 362 -46.45 -70.17 24.28
C LEU A 362 -47.24 -69.62 25.47
N LYS A 363 -47.07 -68.31 25.70
CA LYS A 363 -47.73 -67.57 26.79
C LYS A 363 -49.22 -67.38 26.50
N ALA A 364 -50.06 -67.56 27.51
CA ALA A 364 -51.50 -67.27 27.44
C ALA A 364 -51.96 -66.49 28.66
N ASN A 365 -52.82 -65.48 28.45
CA ASN A 365 -53.45 -64.72 29.53
C ASN A 365 -54.97 -64.93 29.44
N GLN A 366 -55.53 -65.78 30.32
CA GLN A 366 -56.97 -65.99 30.41
C GLN A 366 -57.37 -66.05 31.88
N ALA A 367 -58.37 -65.26 32.27
CA ALA A 367 -58.78 -65.01 33.65
C ALA A 367 -59.25 -66.23 34.47
N SER A 368 -59.16 -67.46 33.96
CA SER A 368 -59.75 -68.65 34.61
C SER A 368 -58.81 -69.83 34.80
N LEU A 369 -57.74 -69.99 34.03
CA LEU A 369 -56.69 -71.00 34.22
C LEU A 369 -55.41 -70.54 33.49
N ASN A 370 -54.50 -69.85 34.19
CA ASN A 370 -53.20 -69.44 33.68
C ASN A 370 -52.28 -70.67 33.52
N VAL A 371 -52.38 -71.36 32.38
CA VAL A 371 -51.46 -72.45 32.06
C VAL A 371 -50.86 -72.18 30.69
N ASP A 372 -49.62 -71.68 30.69
CA ASP A 372 -48.79 -71.58 29.49
C ASP A 372 -48.68 -72.94 28.80
N LYS A 373 -48.54 -72.94 27.47
CA LYS A 373 -48.25 -74.16 26.71
C LYS A 373 -46.74 -74.25 26.53
N GLU A 374 -46.13 -75.20 27.22
CA GLU A 374 -44.68 -75.33 27.28
C GLU A 374 -44.22 -76.61 26.57
N TRP A 375 -43.24 -76.47 25.68
CA TRP A 375 -42.40 -77.54 25.17
C TRP A 375 -41.00 -77.33 25.74
N VAL A 376 -40.77 -77.86 26.94
CA VAL A 376 -39.54 -77.65 27.72
C VAL A 376 -38.92 -78.98 28.13
N TRP A 377 -37.59 -79.02 28.20
CA TRP A 377 -36.87 -80.13 28.80
C TRP A 377 -37.08 -80.14 30.31
N LYS A 378 -37.31 -81.34 30.88
CA LYS A 378 -37.36 -81.56 32.33
C LYS A 378 -36.40 -82.68 32.71
N ASN A 379 -35.40 -82.33 33.50
CA ASN A 379 -34.48 -83.30 34.08
C ASN A 379 -35.15 -83.94 35.31
N ASN A 380 -35.91 -85.01 35.08
CA ASN A 380 -36.46 -85.80 36.18
C ASN A 380 -35.32 -86.68 36.74
N ALA A 381 -34.79 -86.28 37.89
CA ALA A 381 -33.89 -87.13 38.69
C ALA A 381 -34.63 -88.38 39.21
#